data_AF-A0A8J7VR99-F1
#
_entry.id   AF-A0A8J7VR99-F1
#
_cell.length_a   1.000
_cell.length_b   1.000
_cell.length_c   1.000
_cell.angle_alpha   90.00
_cell.angle_beta   90.00
_cell.angle_gamma   90.00
#
_symmetry.space_group_name_H-M   'P 1'
#
loop_
_entity.id
_entity.type
_entity.pdbx_description
1 polymer ?
#
loop_
_entity_poly.entity_id
_entity_poly.type
_entity_poly.pdbx_seq_one_letter_code
_entity_poly.pdbx_strand_id
1 'polypeptide(L)'
;AHVVPPIGAQGLNMSLADLAALLDLAARHEPGSPAMLAAYSKRRHLEVKVRVSGIDALNRISMLGTPTLRDLRAAGLNALYSLAPLRKTLMKAGLGMR
;
A
#
# COMPACT_ATOMS: atom_id res chain seq x y z
N ALA A 1 -13.66 -3.64 4.45
CA ALA A 1 -12.87 -4.81 4.01
C ALA A 1 -12.30 -4.50 2.64
N HIS A 2 -10.98 -4.56 2.48
CA HIS A 2 -10.28 -4.11 1.28
C HIS A 2 -9.77 -5.32 0.50
N VAL A 3 -10.19 -5.48 -0.75
CA VAL A 3 -9.73 -6.56 -1.64
C VAL A 3 -8.67 -5.98 -2.57
N VAL A 4 -7.47 -6.55 -2.56
CA VAL A 4 -6.34 -6.13 -3.40
C VAL A 4 -5.74 -7.33 -4.13
N PRO A 5 -5.26 -7.16 -5.38
CA PRO A 5 -4.55 -8.21 -6.12
C PRO A 5 -3.41 -8.84 -5.29
N PRO A 6 -3.20 -10.17 -5.37
CA PRO A 6 -2.23 -10.89 -4.53
C PRO A 6 -0.79 -10.64 -4.98
N ILE A 7 -0.26 -9.45 -4.68
CA ILE A 7 1.14 -9.08 -4.92
C ILE A 7 1.80 -8.89 -3.56
N GLY A 8 2.74 -9.77 -3.18
CA GLY A 8 3.60 -9.58 -2.00
C GLY A 8 2.91 -9.63 -0.63
N ALA A 9 1.90 -10.50 -0.45
CA ALA A 9 1.16 -10.68 0.82
C ALA A 9 0.56 -9.38 1.41
N GLN A 10 0.26 -8.39 0.57
CA GLN A 10 -0.20 -7.06 1.02
C GLN A 10 -1.50 -7.08 1.83
N GLY A 11 -2.40 -8.03 1.56
CA GLY A 11 -3.64 -8.20 2.35
C GLY A 11 -3.36 -8.52 3.82
N LEU A 12 -2.35 -9.36 4.12
CA LEU A 12 -1.98 -9.70 5.49
C LEU A 12 -1.36 -8.51 6.22
N ASN A 13 -0.40 -7.81 5.59
CA ASN A 13 0.23 -6.63 6.17
C ASN A 13 -0.81 -5.51 6.45
N MET A 14 -1.79 -5.35 5.57
CA MET A 14 -2.91 -4.43 5.79
C MET A 14 -3.75 -4.83 7.01
N SER A 15 -4.13 -6.11 7.11
CA SER A 15 -4.92 -6.61 8.25
C SER A 15 -4.17 -6.47 9.58
N LEU A 16 -2.87 -6.77 9.63
CA LEU A 16 -2.06 -6.59 10.85
C LEU A 16 -1.99 -5.13 11.28
N ALA A 17 -1.82 -4.21 10.33
CA ALA A 17 -1.79 -2.79 10.61
C ALA A 17 -3.19 -2.23 11.00
N ASP A 18 -4.27 -2.78 10.46
CA ASP A 18 -5.65 -2.47 10.88
C ASP A 18 -5.90 -2.96 12.32
N LEU A 19 -5.49 -4.18 12.66
CA LEU A 19 -5.59 -4.74 14.01
C LEU A 19 -4.81 -3.91 15.04
N ALA A 20 -3.58 -3.51 14.73
CA ALA A 20 -2.79 -2.65 15.61
C ALA A 20 -3.46 -1.30 15.86
N ALA A 21 -4.04 -0.68 14.82
CA ALA A 21 -4.77 0.58 14.95
C ALA A 21 -6.06 0.42 15.77
N LEU A 22 -6.81 -0.66 15.57
CA LEU A 22 -8.04 -0.94 16.34
C LEU A 22 -7.73 -1.21 17.81
N LEU A 23 -6.66 -1.96 18.11
CA LEU A 23 -6.24 -2.25 19.48
C LEU A 23 -5.87 -0.95 20.24
N ASP A 24 -5.12 -0.05 19.60
CA ASP A 24 -4.75 1.25 20.18
C ASP A 24 -5.97 2.15 20.42
N LEU A 25 -6.97 2.11 19.53
CA LEU A 25 -8.18 2.91 19.67
C LEU A 25 -9.15 2.34 20.72
N ALA A 26 -9.23 1.01 20.87
CA ALA A 26 -10.04 0.35 21.88
C ALA A 26 -9.58 0.66 23.32
N ALA A 27 -8.32 1.05 23.50
CA ALA A 27 -7.80 1.52 24.79
C ALA A 27 -8.25 2.95 25.15
N ARG A 28 -8.79 3.71 24.18
CA ARG A 28 -9.11 5.16 24.33
C ARG A 28 -10.60 5.47 24.12
N HIS A 29 -11.35 4.53 23.54
CA HIS A 29 -12.75 4.68 23.19
C HIS A 29 -13.51 3.38 23.49
N GLU A 30 -14.82 3.48 23.67
CA GLU A 30 -15.68 2.31 23.76
C GLU A 30 -15.64 1.51 22.44
N PRO A 31 -15.36 0.20 22.48
CA PRO A 31 -15.22 -0.63 21.29
C PRO A 31 -16.45 -0.57 20.36
N GLY A 32 -16.25 -0.07 19.14
CA GLY A 32 -17.33 0.06 18.16
C GLY A 32 -18.12 1.37 18.24
N SER A 33 -17.83 2.24 19.20
CA SER A 33 -18.45 3.56 19.29
C SER A 33 -18.24 4.39 18.01
N PRO A 34 -19.17 5.31 17.67
CA PRO A 34 -19.02 6.21 16.52
C PRO A 34 -17.70 7.01 16.56
N ALA A 35 -17.26 7.41 17.76
CA ALA A 35 -15.99 8.10 17.96
C ALA A 35 -14.79 7.22 17.59
N MET A 36 -14.79 5.96 18.03
CA MET A 36 -13.74 4.99 17.67
C MET A 36 -13.67 4.77 16.16
N LEU A 37 -14.83 4.54 15.52
CA LEU A 37 -14.91 4.28 14.08
C LEU A 37 -14.49 5.49 13.25
N ALA A 38 -14.85 6.70 13.67
CA ALA A 38 -14.42 7.94 13.02
C ALA A 38 -12.89 8.12 13.13
N ALA A 39 -12.30 7.86 14.30
CA ALA A 39 -10.86 7.92 14.51
C ALA A 39 -10.11 6.86 13.69
N TYR A 40 -10.64 5.64 13.64
CA TYR A 40 -10.10 4.56 12.81
C TYR A 40 -10.12 4.93 11.32
N SER A 41 -11.27 5.38 10.82
CA SER A 41 -11.43 5.79 9.43
C SER A 41 -10.45 6.92 9.09
N LYS A 42 -10.36 7.95 9.92
CA LYS A 42 -9.40 9.06 9.70
C LYS A 42 -7.95 8.58 9.64
N ARG A 43 -7.57 7.61 10.48
CA ARG A 43 -6.19 7.09 10.56
C ARG A 43 -5.83 6.17 9.40
N ARG A 44 -6.76 5.33 8.94
CA ARG A 44 -6.46 4.23 7.99
C ARG A 44 -6.95 4.51 6.56
N HIS A 45 -7.99 5.31 6.37
CA HIS A 45 -8.64 5.47 5.07
C HIS A 45 -7.70 6.03 3.98
N LEU A 46 -6.86 7.02 4.32
CA LEU A 46 -5.91 7.57 3.35
C LEU A 46 -4.82 6.56 2.97
N GLU A 47 -4.23 5.88 3.96
CA GLU A 47 -3.17 4.89 3.75
C GLU A 47 -3.68 3.73 2.88
N VAL A 48 -4.86 3.22 3.20
CA VAL A 48 -5.46 2.14 2.44
C VAL A 48 -5.80 2.58 1.02
N LYS A 49 -6.41 3.75 0.85
CA LYS A 49 -6.75 4.27 -0.48
C LYS A 49 -5.51 4.43 -1.36
N VAL A 50 -4.44 5.01 -0.83
CA VAL A 50 -3.16 5.17 -1.56
C VAL A 50 -2.60 3.81 -1.96
N ARG A 51 -2.56 2.84 -1.04
CA ARG A 51 -2.02 1.50 -1.32
C ARG A 51 -2.84 0.76 -2.38
N VAL A 52 -4.16 0.74 -2.26
CA VAL A 52 -5.07 0.09 -3.22
C VAL A 52 -4.93 0.72 -4.60
N SER A 53 -4.98 2.05 -4.70
CA SER A 53 -4.83 2.74 -5.99
C SER A 53 -3.45 2.52 -6.62
N GLY A 54 -2.39 2.44 -5.82
CA GLY A 54 -1.04 2.13 -6.31
C GLY A 54 -0.94 0.72 -6.89
N ILE A 55 -1.50 -0.29 -6.21
CA ILE A 55 -1.52 -1.68 -6.72
C ILE A 55 -2.33 -1.76 -8.01
N ASP A 56 -3.51 -1.15 -8.06
CA ASP A 56 -4.37 -1.18 -9.24
C ASP A 56 -3.68 -0.53 -10.46
N ALA A 57 -3.04 0.63 -10.26
CA ALA A 57 -2.24 1.27 -11.30
C ALA A 57 -1.10 0.38 -11.79
N LEU A 58 -0.34 -0.25 -10.89
CA LEU A 58 0.73 -1.18 -11.24
C LEU A 58 0.23 -2.41 -12.00
N ASN A 59 -0.91 -2.96 -11.58
CA ASN A 59 -1.53 -4.10 -12.25
C ASN A 59 -1.98 -3.72 -13.67
N ARG A 60 -2.64 -2.57 -13.82
CA ARG A 60 -3.08 -2.05 -15.12
C ARG A 60 -1.91 -1.78 -16.05
N ILE A 61 -0.83 -1.13 -15.56
CA ILE A 61 0.41 -0.92 -16.32
C ILE A 61 1.03 -2.25 -16.76
N SER A 62 0.97 -3.27 -15.91
CA SER A 62 1.51 -4.60 -16.24
C SER A 62 0.73 -5.30 -17.34
N MET A 63 -0.60 -5.12 -17.39
CA MET A 63 -1.46 -5.69 -18.42
C MET A 63 -1.39 -4.95 -19.76
N LEU A 64 -0.98 -3.67 -19.78
CA LEU A 64 -0.87 -2.89 -21.01
C LEU A 64 0.39 -3.31 -21.79
N GLY A 65 0.18 -3.90 -22.99
CA GLY A 65 1.21 -4.45 -23.87
C GLY A 65 1.73 -3.53 -24.98
N THR A 66 1.56 -2.20 -24.87
CA THR A 66 1.95 -1.29 -25.95
C THR A 66 3.47 -1.10 -26.06
N PRO A 67 4.04 -0.89 -27.27
CA PRO A 67 5.48 -0.70 -27.46
C PRO A 67 6.09 0.41 -26.60
N THR A 68 5.38 1.52 -26.42
CA THR A 68 5.80 2.67 -25.58
C THR A 68 5.98 2.32 -24.10
N LEU A 69 5.20 1.37 -23.57
CA LEU A 69 5.36 0.91 -22.19
C LEU A 69 6.57 -0.01 -22.02
N ARG A 70 7.07 -0.61 -23.10
CA ARG A 70 8.27 -1.45 -23.08
C ARG A 70 9.51 -0.62 -22.81
N ASP A 71 9.63 0.52 -23.48
CA ASP A 71 10.76 1.45 -23.31
C ASP A 71 10.71 2.15 -21.95
N LEU A 72 9.52 2.55 -21.50
CA LEU A 72 9.29 3.05 -20.14
C LEU A 72 9.65 2.01 -19.06
N ARG A 73 9.29 0.74 -19.28
CA ARG A 73 9.65 -0.36 -18.37
C ARG A 73 11.16 -0.58 -18.35
N ALA A 74 11.84 -0.54 -19.49
CA ALA A 74 13.29 -0.68 -19.58
C ALA A 74 14.02 0.48 -18.89
N ALA A 75 13.58 1.72 -19.13
CA ALA A 75 14.11 2.92 -18.47
C ALA A 75 13.89 2.86 -16.94
N GLY A 76 12.70 2.43 -16.50
CA GLY A 76 12.38 2.25 -15.09
C GLY A 76 13.23 1.18 -14.40
N LEU A 77 13.43 0.02 -15.04
CA LEU A 77 14.32 -1.03 -14.55
C LEU A 77 15.77 -0.53 -14.45
N ASN A 78 16.27 0.15 -15.48
CA ASN A 78 17.61 0.74 -15.44
C ASN A 78 17.77 1.76 -14.30
N ALA A 79 16.78 2.62 -14.06
CA ALA A 79 16.81 3.55 -12.93
C ALA A 79 16.86 2.82 -11.58
N LEU A 80 16.11 1.72 -11.42
CA LEU A 80 16.13 0.90 -10.20
C LEU A 80 17.46 0.20 -9.96
N TYR A 81 18.13 -0.25 -11.02
CA TYR A 81 19.44 -0.90 -10.92
C TYR A 81 20.57 0.09 -10.67
N SER A 82 20.51 1.26 -11.31
CA SER A 82 21.58 2.27 -11.25
C SER A 82 21.52 3.14 -10.00
N LEU A 83 20.38 3.24 -9.31
CA LEU A 83 20.19 4.12 -8.15
C LEU A 83 19.89 3.32 -6.87
N ALA A 84 20.94 3.01 -6.10
CA ALA A 84 20.82 2.31 -4.82
C ALA A 84 19.87 2.98 -3.79
N PRO A 85 19.80 4.33 -3.67
CA PRO A 85 18.83 4.99 -2.77
C PRO A 85 17.39 4.77 -3.21
N LEU A 86 17.11 4.84 -4.52
CA LEU A 86 15.78 4.66 -5.08
C LEU A 86 15.25 3.24 -4.81
N ARG A 87 16.08 2.22 -5.04
CA ARG A 87 15.75 0.82 -4.74
C ARG A 87 15.42 0.62 -3.25
N LYS A 88 16.22 1.17 -2.35
CA LYS A 88 16.00 1.04 -0.90
C LYS A 88 14.69 1.69 -0.46
N THR A 89 14.37 2.87 -0.98
CA THR A 89 13.11 3.58 -0.67
C THR A 89 11.90 2.80 -1.14
N LEU A 90 11.94 2.22 -2.35
CA LEU A 90 10.84 1.43 -2.89
C LEU A 90 10.65 0.11 -2.12
N MET A 91 11.73 -0.54 -1.70
CA MET A 91 11.64 -1.73 -0.83
C MET A 91 10.98 -1.40 0.52
N LYS A 92 11.39 -0.30 1.16
CA LYS A 92 10.77 0.16 2.42
C LYS A 92 9.27 0.45 2.25
N ALA A 93 8.91 1.16 1.18
CA ALA A 93 7.52 1.44 0.84
C ALA A 93 6.71 0.15 0.60
N GLY A 94 7.27 -0.82 -0.13
CA GLY A 94 6.66 -2.12 -0.38
C GLY A 94 6.43 -2.94 0.90
N LEU A 95 7.38 -2.92 1.83
CA LEU A 95 7.29 -3.59 3.13
C LEU A 95 6.40 -2.85 4.14
N GLY A 96 5.96 -1.63 3.84
CA GLY A 96 5.20 -0.81 4.79
C GLY A 96 6.02 -0.31 5.97
N MET A 97 7.36 -0.35 5.86
CA MET A 97 8.28 0.16 6.88
C MET A 97 8.53 1.65 6.61
N ARG A 98 8.19 2.53 7.56
CA ARG A 98 8.64 3.93 7.57
C ARG A 98 9.99 4.01 8.27
#